data_AF-A0A1H6DQJ1-F1
#
_entry.id   AF-A0A1H6DQJ1-F1
#
_cell.length_a   1.000
_cell.length_b   1.000
_cell.length_c   1.000
_cell.angle_alpha   90.00
_cell.angle_beta   90.00
_cell.angle_gamma   90.00
#
_symmetry.space_group_name_H-M   'P 1'
#
loop_
_entity.id
_entity.type
_entity.pdbx_description
1 polymer ?
#
loop_
_entity_poly.entity_id
_entity_poly.type
_entity_poly.pdbx_seq_one_letter_code
_entity_poly.pdbx_strand_id
1 'polypeptide(L)'
;MTDRLECPDCGGRGEQQLGPVNVRCLFCGGLGYVGDDNEPAERDADDGADVHPMEAEPVWEQLGARAVPGCSVCFGAGTVVSLGGDVRGGVPTKMVRLPCPECAADRT
;
A
#
# COMPACT_ATOMS: atom_id res chain seq x y z
N MET A 1 18.29 7.41 -25.20
CA MET A 1 17.68 8.49 -24.39
C MET A 1 16.22 8.20 -24.38
N THR A 2 15.75 7.58 -23.32
CA THR A 2 14.32 7.32 -23.11
C THR A 2 13.86 8.42 -22.18
N ASP A 3 12.94 9.27 -22.62
CA ASP A 3 12.59 10.47 -21.87
C ASP A 3 11.98 10.09 -20.52
N ARG A 4 12.44 10.75 -19.44
CA ARG A 4 11.84 10.61 -18.11
C ARG A 4 10.41 11.14 -18.16
N LEU A 5 9.46 10.24 -17.95
CA LEU A 5 8.04 10.55 -17.91
C LEU A 5 7.61 10.71 -16.45
N GLU A 6 6.73 11.66 -16.17
CA GLU A 6 6.12 11.75 -14.85
C GLU A 6 5.45 10.42 -14.47
N CYS A 7 5.63 10.01 -13.22
CA CYS A 7 5.04 8.78 -12.73
C CYS A 7 3.50 8.89 -12.81
N PRO A 8 2.80 8.04 -13.57
CA PRO A 8 1.36 8.14 -13.77
C PRO A 8 0.58 7.92 -12.46
N ASP A 9 1.10 7.08 -11.56
CA ASP A 9 0.45 6.76 -10.28
C ASP A 9 0.44 7.90 -9.26
N CYS A 10 1.55 8.65 -9.16
CA CYS A 10 1.65 9.75 -8.19
C CYS A 10 1.67 11.13 -8.84
N GLY A 11 1.54 11.22 -10.17
CA GLY A 11 1.59 12.47 -10.92
C GLY A 11 2.83 13.30 -10.58
N GLY A 12 4.01 12.69 -10.64
CA GLY A 12 5.27 13.39 -10.37
C GLY A 12 5.69 13.49 -8.90
N ARG A 13 4.79 13.24 -7.94
CA ARG A 13 5.03 13.60 -6.52
C ARG A 13 6.01 12.70 -5.79
N GLY A 14 6.23 11.48 -6.25
CA GLY A 14 7.01 10.46 -5.54
C GLY A 14 6.30 9.87 -4.32
N GLU A 15 5.20 10.45 -3.87
CA GLU A 15 4.42 9.98 -2.71
C GLU A 15 2.93 9.86 -3.01
N GLN A 16 2.25 9.00 -2.26
CA GLN A 16 0.81 8.85 -2.25
C GLN A 16 0.27 9.11 -0.84
N GLN A 17 -0.85 9.81 -0.77
CA GLN A 17 -1.51 10.09 0.49
C GLN A 17 -2.54 9.01 0.81
N LEU A 18 -2.35 8.30 1.92
CA LEU A 18 -3.26 7.31 2.47
C LEU A 18 -3.84 7.86 3.78
N GLY A 19 -4.96 8.58 3.66
CA GLY A 19 -5.54 9.30 4.80
C GLY A 19 -4.59 10.41 5.30
N PRO A 20 -4.20 10.45 6.58
CA PRO A 20 -3.26 11.44 7.09
C PRO A 20 -1.78 11.08 6.85
N VAL A 21 -1.48 9.91 6.27
CA VAL A 21 -0.10 9.42 6.10
C VAL A 21 0.33 9.56 4.65
N ASN A 22 1.52 10.11 4.42
CA ASN A 22 2.19 10.05 3.12
C ASN A 22 3.11 8.83 3.10
N VAL A 23 2.95 8.01 2.07
CA VAL A 23 3.81 6.85 1.82
C VAL A 23 4.51 7.02 0.48
N ARG A 24 5.71 6.46 0.35
CA ARG A 24 6.41 6.44 -0.94
C ARG A 24 5.52 5.80 -1.99
N CYS A 25 5.47 6.38 -3.18
CA CYS A 25 4.75 5.78 -4.30
C CYS A 25 5.44 4.46 -4.67
N LEU A 26 4.75 3.35 -4.48
CA LEU A 26 5.32 2.02 -4.70
C LEU A 26 5.65 1.76 -6.17
N PHE A 27 4.93 2.41 -7.09
CA PHE A 27 5.14 2.29 -8.52
C PHE A 27 6.51 2.85 -8.96
N CYS A 28 6.76 4.15 -8.70
CA CYS A 28 8.06 4.76 -9.02
C CYS A 28 9.11 4.56 -7.93
N GLY A 29 8.79 3.89 -6.82
CA GLY A 29 9.70 3.70 -5.69
C GLY A 29 10.06 4.99 -4.93
N GLY A 30 9.32 6.08 -5.13
CA GLY A 30 9.61 7.38 -4.52
C GLY A 30 10.21 8.42 -5.47
N LEU A 31 10.56 8.04 -6.70
CA LEU A 31 11.33 8.89 -7.62
C LEU A 31 10.50 9.96 -8.35
N GLY A 32 9.18 9.77 -8.44
CA GLY A 32 8.29 10.70 -9.12
C GLY A 32 8.29 10.59 -10.65
N TYR A 33 9.15 9.78 -11.26
CA TYR A 33 9.19 9.53 -12.70
C TYR A 33 9.32 8.05 -13.04
N VAL A 34 9.14 7.70 -14.32
CA VAL A 34 9.44 6.40 -14.94
C VAL A 34 10.18 6.60 -16.26
N GLY A 35 11.01 5.64 -16.66
CA GLY A 35 11.93 5.75 -17.81
C GLY A 35 13.40 5.74 -17.40
N ASP A 36 14.31 5.66 -18.39
CA ASP A 36 15.73 5.29 -18.19
C ASP A 36 15.82 3.97 -17.36
N ASP A 37 16.75 3.86 -16.41
CA ASP A 37 16.94 2.71 -15.52
C ASP A 37 15.81 2.52 -14.47
N ASN A 38 14.70 3.25 -14.62
CA ASN A 38 13.57 3.25 -13.71
C ASN A 38 12.28 2.86 -14.43
N GLU A 39 12.38 1.95 -15.39
CA GLU A 39 11.23 1.30 -16.00
C GLU A 39 10.73 0.14 -15.12
N PRO A 40 9.41 0.08 -14.82
CA PRO A 40 8.85 -1.00 -14.00
C PRO A 40 9.11 -2.40 -14.54
N ALA A 41 9.23 -2.55 -15.85
CA ALA A 41 9.51 -3.83 -16.51
C ALA A 41 10.97 -4.28 -16.38
N GLU A 42 11.90 -3.37 -16.10
CA GLU A 42 13.34 -3.64 -16.00
C GLU A 42 13.78 -3.90 -14.55
N ARG A 43 12.99 -3.46 -13.56
CA ARG A 43 13.24 -3.71 -12.13
C ARG A 43 13.22 -5.19 -11.71
N ASP A 44 12.59 -6.05 -12.51
CA ASP A 44 12.61 -7.50 -12.27
C ASP A 44 13.82 -8.20 -12.94
N ALA A 45 14.62 -7.47 -13.74
CA ALA A 45 15.64 -8.04 -14.61
C ALA A 45 17.08 -7.74 -14.19
N ASP A 46 17.33 -6.70 -13.39
CA ASP A 46 18.69 -6.31 -12.97
C ASP A 46 18.89 -6.52 -11.46
N ASP A 47 19.87 -7.37 -11.17
CA ASP A 47 20.53 -7.58 -9.89
C ASP A 47 19.66 -7.85 -8.67
N GLY A 48 19.59 -9.12 -8.26
CA GLY A 48 20.02 -9.66 -6.95
C GLY A 48 19.92 -8.85 -5.65
N ALA A 49 19.20 -7.73 -5.62
CA ALA A 49 18.71 -7.11 -4.43
C ALA A 49 17.64 -8.06 -3.95
N ASP A 50 17.92 -8.73 -2.85
CA ASP A 50 16.91 -9.31 -2.02
C ASP A 50 15.85 -8.23 -1.75
N VAL A 51 14.84 -8.12 -2.63
CA VAL A 51 13.46 -8.02 -2.18
C VAL A 51 13.23 -9.32 -1.42
N HIS A 52 13.82 -9.40 -0.23
CA HIS A 52 13.14 -10.04 0.85
C HIS A 52 11.75 -9.42 0.80
N PRO A 53 10.69 -10.18 0.46
CA PRO A 53 9.35 -9.72 0.81
C PRO A 53 9.52 -9.36 2.27
N MET A 54 9.50 -8.07 2.61
CA MET A 54 9.79 -7.67 3.98
C MET A 54 8.82 -8.52 4.77
N GLU A 55 9.34 -9.36 5.67
CA GLU A 55 8.62 -9.77 6.85
C GLU A 55 8.44 -8.51 7.70
N ALA A 56 7.90 -7.44 7.10
CA ALA A 56 7.42 -6.27 7.75
C ALA A 56 6.26 -6.83 8.53
N GLU A 57 6.49 -6.97 9.83
CA GLU A 57 5.44 -7.14 10.81
C GLU A 57 4.25 -6.33 10.30
N PRO A 58 3.08 -6.98 10.14
CA PRO A 58 1.93 -6.34 9.56
C PRO A 58 1.76 -4.97 10.18
N VAL A 59 1.30 -3.96 9.42
CA VAL A 59 1.32 -2.56 9.91
C VAL A 59 0.64 -2.39 11.28
N TRP A 60 -0.30 -3.29 11.64
CA TRP A 60 -0.97 -3.35 12.94
C TRP A 60 -0.13 -3.89 14.12
N GLU A 61 1.00 -4.54 13.85
CA GLU A 61 1.99 -5.00 14.83
C GLU A 61 3.11 -3.97 15.04
N GLN A 62 3.30 -3.03 14.11
CA GLN A 62 4.27 -1.95 14.24
C GLN A 62 3.88 -1.01 15.40
N LEU A 63 4.85 -0.59 16.20
CA LEU A 63 4.64 0.22 17.43
C LEU A 63 3.75 1.46 17.23
N GLY A 64 3.76 2.05 16.03
CA GLY A 64 2.91 3.20 15.69
C GLY A 64 1.41 2.87 15.67
N ALA A 65 1.02 1.65 15.31
CA ALA A 65 -0.38 1.23 15.26
C ALA A 65 -1.03 1.16 16.65
N ARG A 66 -0.26 0.79 17.67
CA ARG A 66 -0.73 0.79 19.08
C ARG A 66 -0.86 2.19 19.68
N ALA A 67 -0.21 3.19 19.08
CA ALA A 67 -0.28 4.58 19.52
C ALA A 67 -1.49 5.32 18.96
N VAL A 68 -2.19 4.76 17.97
CA VAL A 68 -3.39 5.39 17.38
C VAL A 68 -4.59 5.15 18.31
N PRO A 69 -5.18 6.20 18.88
CA PRO A 69 -6.38 6.06 19.70
C PRO A 69 -7.56 5.61 18.82
N GLY A 70 -8.35 4.65 19.31
CA GLY A 70 -9.55 4.16 18.63
C GLY A 70 -9.54 2.65 18.41
N CYS A 71 -10.44 2.16 17.54
CA CYS A 71 -10.51 0.74 17.21
C CYS A 71 -9.21 0.28 16.53
N SER A 72 -8.57 -0.77 17.06
CA SER A 72 -7.30 -1.32 16.56
C SER A 72 -7.38 -1.94 15.16
N VAL A 73 -8.59 -2.26 14.69
CA VAL A 73 -8.82 -2.87 13.37
C VAL A 73 -8.93 -1.81 12.27
N CYS A 74 -9.62 -0.69 12.54
CA CYS A 74 -9.81 0.38 11.55
C CYS A 74 -9.02 1.66 11.85
N PHE A 75 -8.25 1.69 12.95
CA PHE A 75 -7.50 2.86 13.41
C PHE A 75 -8.36 4.13 13.51
N GLY A 76 -9.61 3.98 13.96
CA GLY A 76 -10.58 5.08 14.09
C GLY A 76 -11.28 5.49 12.79
N ALA A 77 -10.98 4.89 11.64
CA ALA A 77 -11.59 5.23 10.36
C ALA A 77 -13.04 4.74 10.18
N GLY A 78 -13.51 3.82 11.03
CA GLY A 78 -14.85 3.23 10.98
C GLY A 78 -15.14 2.35 9.74
N THR A 79 -14.17 2.20 8.84
CA THR A 79 -14.25 1.41 7.60
C THR A 79 -12.95 0.66 7.37
N VAL A 80 -13.02 -0.47 6.67
CA VAL A 80 -11.88 -1.31 6.28
C VAL A 80 -11.94 -1.59 4.77
N VAL A 81 -10.78 -1.87 4.16
CA VAL A 81 -10.73 -2.37 2.78
C VAL A 81 -10.58 -3.88 2.86
N SER A 82 -11.52 -4.61 2.27
CA SER A 82 -11.46 -6.05 2.12
C SER A 82 -11.04 -6.39 0.68
N LEU A 83 -10.13 -7.35 0.58
CA LEU A 83 -9.85 -8.03 -0.68
C LEU A 83 -10.86 -9.17 -0.80
N GLY A 84 -11.87 -8.98 -1.66
CA GLY A 84 -12.81 -10.05 -1.97
C GLY A 84 -12.13 -11.17 -2.74
N GLY A 85 -12.41 -12.42 -2.34
CA GLY A 85 -11.90 -13.63 -2.98
C GLY A 85 -11.27 -14.62 -2.01
N ASP A 86 -11.02 -15.85 -2.47
CA ASP A 86 -10.33 -16.87 -1.69
C ASP A 86 -8.82 -16.56 -1.67
N VAL A 87 -8.37 -15.89 -0.62
CA VAL A 87 -6.98 -15.41 -0.45
C VAL A 87 -5.98 -16.58 -0.42
N ARG A 88 -6.46 -17.83 -0.32
CA ARG A 88 -5.64 -19.05 -0.31
C ARG A 88 -5.23 -19.55 -1.71
N GLY A 89 -5.76 -18.99 -2.80
CA GLY A 89 -5.55 -19.63 -4.12
C GLY A 89 -5.61 -18.75 -5.37
N GLY A 90 -5.85 -17.44 -5.30
CA GLY A 90 -5.89 -16.65 -6.52
C GLY A 90 -6.00 -15.16 -6.30
N VAL A 91 -5.37 -14.42 -7.21
CA VAL A 91 -5.28 -12.96 -7.30
C VAL A 91 -6.55 -12.28 -6.76
N PRO A 92 -6.43 -11.37 -5.78
CA PRO A 92 -7.59 -10.66 -5.24
C PRO A 92 -8.32 -9.94 -6.37
N THR A 93 -9.59 -10.30 -6.59
CA THR A 93 -10.33 -9.85 -7.78
C THR A 93 -11.00 -8.50 -7.56
N LYS A 94 -11.25 -8.10 -6.32
CA LYS A 94 -11.85 -6.80 -6.03
C LYS A 94 -11.51 -6.28 -4.64
N MET A 95 -10.94 -5.08 -4.58
CA MET A 95 -10.90 -4.27 -3.36
C MET A 95 -12.27 -3.63 -3.13
N VAL A 96 -12.86 -3.86 -1.96
CA VAL A 96 -14.12 -3.23 -1.56
C VAL A 96 -13.97 -2.57 -0.19
N ARG A 97 -14.53 -1.37 -0.04
CA ARG A 97 -14.59 -0.66 1.25
C ARG A 97 -15.86 -1.05 1.99
N LEU A 98 -15.72 -1.49 3.22
CA LEU A 98 -16.81 -1.96 4.07
C LEU A 98 -16.76 -1.28 5.45
N PRO A 99 -17.87 -1.23 6.22
CA PRO A 99 -17.82 -0.84 7.63
C PRO A 99 -16.88 -1.74 8.43
N CYS A 100 -16.22 -1.17 9.45
CA CYS A 100 -15.38 -1.96 10.35
C CYS A 100 -16.27 -2.94 11.15
N PRO A 101 -15.99 -4.26 11.13
CA PRO A 101 -16.83 -5.25 11.80
C PRO A 101 -16.87 -5.05 13.32
N GLU A 102 -15.73 -4.75 13.95
CA GLU A 102 -15.65 -4.48 15.39
C GLU A 102 -16.49 -3.24 15.79
N CYS A 103 -16.34 -2.13 15.07
CA CYS A 103 -17.11 -0.92 15.34
C CYS A 103 -18.61 -1.04 15.03
N ALA A 104 -18.99 -2.00 14.17
CA ALA A 104 -20.38 -2.28 13.85
C ALA A 104 -21.01 -3.19 14.92
N ALA A 105 -20.24 -4.13 15.49
CA ALA A 105 -20.67 -5.01 16.57
C ALA A 105 -20.89 -4.25 17.89
N ASP A 106 -20.03 -3.28 18.22
CA ASP A 106 -20.13 -2.44 19.43
C ASP A 106 -21.35 -1.49 19.48
N ARG A 107 -22.20 -1.45 18.43
CA ARG A 107 -23.41 -0.62 18.37
C ARG A 107 -24.70 -1.40 18.62
N THR A 108 -24.61 -2.67 18.98
CA THR A 108 -25.73 -3.57 19.29
C THR A 108 -25.78 -3.89 20.77
#